data_AF-A0A954Z1R8-F1
#
_entry.id   AF-A0A954Z1R8-F1
#
_cell.length_a   1.000
_cell.length_b   1.000
_cell.length_c   1.000
_cell.angle_alpha   90.00
_cell.angle_beta   90.00
_cell.angle_gamma   90.00
#
_symmetry.space_group_name_H-M   'P 1'
#
loop_
_entity.id
_entity.type
_entity.pdbx_description
1 polymer ?
#
loop_
_entity_poly.entity_id
_entity_poly.type
_entity_poly.pdbx_seq_one_letter_code
_entity_poly.pdbx_strand_id
1 'polypeptide(L)'
;MMECYQAYGDLSDMMDIVEAMFSAGIEATGGGFVRKFREFEIDFTPPWPRRTYTDLLKEYAGVDLKDAAAVRAKAAEFGIVNPNADDAVIANKLLEETVEDKLIQPTFVTEYPAELCPLTRRKPDDPSLALRFEAYVAGMEIGNAYTELNDPAIQRETFSAQVAGEGEETMRVMDEDFLTALEYGMPPAGGLGVGIDRLVMLLTNSTSIRDVILFPLQRPQASE
;
A
#
# COMPACT_ATOMS: atom_id res chain seq x y z
N MET A 1 -8.58 4.77 -10.31
CA MET A 1 -7.21 4.27 -10.06
C MET A 1 -6.41 4.34 -11.35
N MET A 2 -5.14 4.71 -11.27
CA MET A 2 -4.16 4.59 -12.36
C MET A 2 -3.21 3.47 -11.99
N GLU A 3 -2.94 2.56 -12.93
CA GLU A 3 -1.85 1.59 -12.80
C GLU A 3 -0.83 1.80 -13.91
N CYS A 4 0.46 1.69 -13.59
CA CYS A 4 1.52 1.64 -14.57
C CYS A 4 2.55 0.57 -14.21
N TYR A 5 3.16 0.00 -15.26
CA TYR A 5 4.20 -1.02 -15.15
C TYR A 5 5.36 -0.60 -16.03
N GLN A 6 6.57 -0.58 -15.46
CA GLN A 6 7.79 -0.21 -16.15
C GLN A 6 8.77 -1.39 -16.17
N ALA A 7 9.00 -1.93 -17.36
CA ALA A 7 10.07 -2.90 -17.56
C ALA A 7 11.43 -2.25 -17.26
N TYR A 8 12.29 -3.02 -16.60
CA TYR A 8 13.59 -2.62 -16.05
C TYR A 8 13.52 -1.51 -15.00
N GLY A 9 12.34 -1.29 -14.40
CA GLY A 9 12.17 -0.43 -13.23
C GLY A 9 12.15 -1.21 -11.91
N ASP A 10 12.35 -0.50 -10.81
CA ASP A 10 12.24 -1.01 -9.44
C ASP A 10 11.42 -0.06 -8.53
N LEU A 11 11.44 -0.31 -7.21
CA LEU A 11 10.75 0.54 -6.23
C LEU A 11 11.13 2.02 -6.30
N SER A 12 12.41 2.33 -6.55
CA SER A 12 12.90 3.70 -6.60
C SER A 12 12.30 4.43 -7.80
N ASP A 13 12.24 3.78 -8.97
CA ASP A 13 11.59 4.35 -10.14
C ASP A 13 10.10 4.64 -9.85
N MET A 14 9.42 3.73 -9.15
CA MET A 14 8.01 3.94 -8.80
C MET A 14 7.82 5.09 -7.79
N MET A 15 8.76 5.29 -6.85
CA MET A 15 8.76 6.46 -5.95
C MET A 15 8.95 7.77 -6.73
N ASP A 16 9.91 7.79 -7.66
CA ASP A 16 10.18 8.95 -8.50
C ASP A 16 8.96 9.32 -9.36
N ILE A 17 8.24 8.31 -9.89
CA ILE A 17 6.99 8.53 -10.63
C ILE A 17 5.91 9.14 -9.72
N VAL A 18 5.72 8.64 -8.50
CA VAL A 18 4.74 9.20 -7.55
C VAL A 18 5.06 10.66 -7.24
N GLU A 19 6.31 10.97 -6.90
CA GLU A 19 6.75 12.35 -6.62
C GLU A 19 6.56 13.26 -7.84
N ALA A 20 6.90 12.78 -9.04
CA ALA A 20 6.72 13.52 -10.28
C ALA A 20 5.25 13.77 -10.60
N MET A 21 4.37 12.80 -10.36
CA MET A 21 2.92 12.94 -10.55
C MET A 21 2.33 14.03 -9.65
N PHE A 22 2.69 14.02 -8.36
CA PHE A 22 2.23 15.05 -7.43
C PHE A 22 2.80 16.42 -7.78
N SER A 23 4.10 16.50 -8.10
CA SER A 23 4.75 17.74 -8.52
C SER A 23 4.08 18.34 -9.77
N ALA A 24 3.85 17.53 -10.80
CA ALA A 24 3.20 17.97 -12.03
C ALA A 24 1.75 18.42 -11.79
N GLY A 25 0.98 17.71 -10.94
CA GLY A 25 -0.36 18.11 -10.56
C GLY A 25 -0.38 19.45 -9.80
N ILE A 26 0.63 19.67 -8.95
CA ILE A 26 0.79 20.91 -8.19
C ILE A 26 1.13 22.09 -9.13
N GLU A 27 2.08 21.90 -10.04
CA GLU A 27 2.47 22.91 -11.01
C GLU A 27 1.32 23.27 -11.96
N ALA A 28 0.59 22.27 -12.44
CA ALA A 28 -0.56 22.46 -13.33
C ALA A 28 -1.72 23.22 -12.67
N THR A 29 -1.92 23.03 -11.36
CA THR A 29 -2.99 23.70 -10.61
C THR A 29 -2.54 25.01 -9.95
N GLY A 30 -1.23 25.27 -9.87
CA GLY A 30 -0.65 26.43 -9.19
C GLY A 30 -0.80 26.38 -7.66
N GLY A 31 -0.33 27.42 -6.96
CA GLY A 31 -0.47 27.53 -5.49
C GLY A 31 0.69 26.96 -4.67
N GLY A 32 1.73 26.42 -5.30
CA GLY A 32 2.95 25.97 -4.64
C GLY A 32 2.87 24.58 -4.00
N PHE A 33 4.01 24.10 -3.51
CA PHE A 33 4.17 22.76 -2.94
C PHE A 33 3.65 22.62 -1.50
N VAL A 34 3.54 23.73 -0.77
CA VAL A 34 2.93 23.75 0.56
C VAL A 34 1.44 24.02 0.42
N ARG A 35 0.60 23.05 0.79
CA ARG A 35 -0.86 23.10 0.62
C ARG A 35 -1.60 22.79 1.91
N LYS A 36 -2.75 23.44 2.05
CA LYS A 36 -3.67 23.13 3.13
C LYS A 36 -4.54 21.93 2.77
N PHE A 37 -4.59 20.94 3.65
CA PHE A 37 -5.56 19.85 3.59
C PHE A 37 -6.17 19.64 4.97
N ARG A 38 -7.48 19.88 5.09
CA ARG A 38 -8.17 19.95 6.39
C ARG A 38 -7.51 21.02 7.30
N GLU A 39 -7.05 20.64 8.49
CA GLU A 39 -6.29 21.47 9.43
C GLU A 39 -4.78 21.48 9.16
N PHE A 40 -4.27 20.58 8.32
CA PHE A 40 -2.85 20.38 8.10
C PHE A 40 -2.29 21.30 7.02
N GLU A 41 -1.03 21.71 7.22
CA GLU A 41 -0.18 22.29 6.19
C GLU A 41 0.81 21.21 5.72
N ILE A 42 0.65 20.77 4.48
CA ILE A 42 1.36 19.62 3.90
C ILE A 42 2.35 20.14 2.87
N ASP A 43 3.62 19.76 3.03
CA ASP A 43 4.67 20.07 2.08
C ASP A 43 4.89 18.88 1.14
N PHE A 44 4.52 19.06 -0.12
CA PHE A 44 4.69 18.04 -1.16
C PHE A 44 6.06 18.06 -1.83
N THR A 45 6.98 18.91 -1.40
CA THR A 45 8.32 19.05 -2.00
C THR A 45 9.09 17.72 -1.93
N PRO A 46 9.50 17.15 -3.08
CA PRO A 46 10.38 15.98 -3.09
C PRO A 46 11.79 16.31 -2.56
N PRO A 47 12.55 15.33 -2.04
CA PRO A 47 12.17 13.92 -1.90
C PRO A 47 11.33 13.67 -0.65
N TRP A 48 10.34 12.78 -0.74
CA TRP A 48 9.53 12.36 0.38
C TRP A 48 10.31 11.40 1.28
N PRO A 49 10.17 11.50 2.62
CA PRO A 49 10.79 10.59 3.56
C PRO A 49 10.39 9.13 3.28
N ARG A 50 11.40 8.25 3.28
CA ARG A 50 11.22 6.80 3.23
C ARG A 50 11.34 6.25 4.65
N ARG A 51 10.29 5.58 5.13
CA ARG A 51 10.21 5.01 6.47
C ARG A 51 9.95 3.51 6.34
N THR A 52 10.58 2.70 7.17
CA THR A 52 10.32 1.26 7.15
C THR A 52 9.08 0.94 7.98
N TYR A 53 8.34 -0.09 7.58
CA TYR A 53 7.21 -0.63 8.30
C TYR A 53 7.56 -0.96 9.76
N THR A 54 8.72 -1.58 9.96
CA THR A 54 9.22 -1.96 11.28
C THR A 54 9.52 -0.74 12.15
N ASP A 55 10.15 0.30 11.60
CA ASP A 55 10.47 1.51 12.36
C ASP A 55 9.21 2.25 12.79
N LEU A 56 8.17 2.29 11.96
CA LEU A 56 6.90 2.92 12.27
C LEU A 56 6.14 2.18 13.38
N LEU A 57 6.11 0.84 13.34
CA LEU A 57 5.55 0.04 14.44
C LEU A 57 6.31 0.26 15.74
N LYS A 58 7.65 0.35 15.69
CA LYS A 58 8.45 0.66 16.87
C LYS A 58 8.14 2.03 17.43
N GLU A 59 8.02 3.04 16.56
CA GLU A 59 7.78 4.43 16.97
C GLU A 59 6.39 4.61 17.57
N TYR A 60 5.34 4.13 16.90
CA TYR A 60 3.95 4.46 17.27
C TYR A 60 3.24 3.36 18.07
N ALA A 61 3.60 2.09 17.88
CA ALA A 61 3.04 0.97 18.63
C ALA A 61 3.97 0.44 19.74
N GLY A 62 5.26 0.79 19.72
CA GLY A 62 6.23 0.37 20.74
C GLY A 62 6.63 -1.11 20.63
N VAL A 63 6.44 -1.74 19.47
CA VAL A 63 6.70 -3.17 19.24
C VAL A 63 7.63 -3.38 18.04
N ASP A 64 8.44 -4.44 18.09
CA ASP A 64 9.24 -4.89 16.95
C ASP A 64 8.43 -5.91 16.15
N LEU A 65 8.37 -5.74 14.81
CA LEU A 65 7.71 -6.68 13.90
C LEU A 65 8.21 -8.13 14.09
N LYS A 66 9.47 -8.31 14.47
CA LYS A 66 10.08 -9.64 14.69
C LYS A 66 9.61 -10.32 15.97
N ASP A 67 8.96 -9.60 16.89
CA ASP A 67 8.38 -10.15 18.11
C ASP A 67 6.86 -10.32 17.96
N ALA A 68 6.46 -11.42 17.31
CA ALA A 68 5.05 -11.74 17.06
C ALA A 68 4.21 -11.78 18.34
N ALA A 69 4.77 -12.21 19.47
CA ALA A 69 4.07 -12.26 20.75
C ALA A 69 3.78 -10.84 21.26
N ALA A 70 4.76 -9.93 21.19
CA ALA A 70 4.58 -8.53 21.53
C ALA A 70 3.58 -7.84 20.59
N VAL A 71 3.66 -8.09 19.28
CA VAL A 71 2.71 -7.56 18.28
C VAL A 71 1.29 -8.00 18.61
N ARG A 72 1.05 -9.30 18.86
CA ARG A 72 -0.28 -9.81 19.22
C ARG A 72 -0.79 -9.24 20.55
N ALA A 73 0.09 -9.15 21.56
CA ALA A 73 -0.28 -8.55 22.84
C ALA A 73 -0.71 -7.09 22.67
N LYS A 74 0.05 -6.33 21.87
CA LYS A 74 -0.27 -4.93 21.58
C LYS A 74 -1.55 -4.79 20.76
N ALA A 75 -1.73 -5.62 19.73
CA ALA A 75 -2.94 -5.66 18.90
C ALA A 75 -4.20 -5.96 19.74
N ALA A 76 -4.10 -6.83 20.75
CA ALA A 76 -5.20 -7.12 21.66
C ALA A 76 -5.67 -5.90 22.47
N GLU A 77 -4.77 -4.95 22.79
CA GLU A 77 -5.14 -3.69 23.45
C GLU A 77 -6.09 -2.83 22.61
N PHE A 78 -6.03 -2.96 21.27
CA PHE A 78 -6.89 -2.28 20.31
C PHE A 78 -8.10 -3.14 19.88
N GLY A 79 -8.33 -4.29 20.52
CA GLY A 79 -9.42 -5.20 20.17
C GLY A 79 -9.18 -6.04 18.91
N ILE A 80 -7.95 -6.04 18.38
CA ILE A 80 -7.54 -6.83 17.22
C ILE A 80 -7.14 -8.23 17.69
N VAL A 81 -8.14 -9.08 17.95
CA VAL A 81 -7.93 -10.45 18.45
C VAL A 81 -8.43 -11.47 17.44
N ASN A 82 -7.49 -12.15 16.78
CA ASN A 82 -7.79 -13.34 15.98
C ASN A 82 -6.67 -14.39 16.15
N PRO A 83 -6.93 -15.46 16.93
CA PRO A 83 -5.94 -16.52 17.15
C PRO A 83 -5.58 -17.31 15.89
N ASN A 84 -6.46 -17.34 14.89
CA ASN A 84 -6.30 -18.13 13.68
C ASN A 84 -5.75 -17.31 12.50
N ALA A 85 -5.63 -15.99 12.63
CA ALA A 85 -5.01 -15.15 11.60
C ALA A 85 -3.49 -15.22 11.69
N ASP A 86 -2.81 -15.11 10.56
CA ASP A 86 -1.34 -15.04 10.50
C ASP A 86 -0.79 -13.80 11.22
N ASP A 87 0.43 -13.90 11.74
CA ASP A 87 1.09 -12.83 12.49
C ASP A 87 1.22 -11.55 11.65
N ALA A 88 1.53 -11.69 10.36
CA ALA A 88 1.63 -10.56 9.44
C ALA A 88 0.29 -9.83 9.27
N VAL A 89 -0.83 -10.55 9.26
CA VAL A 89 -2.18 -9.95 9.17
C VAL A 89 -2.51 -9.17 10.45
N ILE A 90 -2.13 -9.69 11.62
CA ILE A 90 -2.27 -8.97 12.89
C ILE A 90 -1.38 -7.72 12.91
N ALA A 91 -0.14 -7.83 12.44
CA ALA A 91 0.77 -6.69 12.33
C ALA A 91 0.20 -5.59 11.41
N ASN A 92 -0.40 -5.96 10.28
CA ASN A 92 -1.02 -5.01 9.36
C ASN A 92 -2.15 -4.21 10.00
N LYS A 93 -3.07 -4.91 10.66
CA LYS A 93 -4.17 -4.26 11.37
C LYS A 93 -3.67 -3.36 12.49
N LEU A 94 -2.60 -3.76 13.18
CA LEU A 94 -1.99 -2.92 14.20
C LEU A 94 -1.36 -1.66 13.58
N LEU A 95 -0.70 -1.77 12.42
CA LEU A 95 -0.15 -0.62 11.71
C LEU A 95 -1.27 0.33 11.26
N GLU A 96 -2.33 -0.19 10.66
CA GLU A 96 -3.53 0.57 10.26
C GLU A 96 -4.07 1.42 11.42
N GLU A 97 -4.20 0.80 12.60
CA GLU A 97 -4.77 1.45 13.79
C GLU A 97 -3.82 2.44 14.48
N THR A 98 -2.51 2.22 14.43
CA THR A 98 -1.55 2.97 15.26
C THR A 98 -0.66 3.95 14.50
N VAL A 99 -0.50 3.76 13.19
CA VAL A 99 0.47 4.49 12.38
C VAL A 99 -0.19 5.39 11.35
N GLU A 100 -1.20 4.90 10.62
CA GLU A 100 -1.69 5.60 9.42
C GLU A 100 -2.12 7.04 9.72
N ASP A 101 -2.88 7.26 10.79
CA ASP A 101 -3.34 8.59 11.19
C ASP A 101 -2.21 9.57 11.60
N LYS A 102 -0.99 9.07 11.81
CA LYS A 102 0.22 9.85 12.13
C LYS A 102 1.01 10.25 10.89
N LEU A 103 0.78 9.60 9.74
CA LEU A 103 1.49 9.88 8.48
C LEU A 103 0.91 11.11 7.78
N ILE A 104 1.13 12.29 8.37
CA ILE A 104 0.56 13.55 7.89
C ILE A 104 1.29 14.08 6.65
N GLN A 105 2.62 14.17 6.71
CA GLN A 105 3.44 14.58 5.57
C GLN A 105 3.57 13.44 4.57
N PRO A 106 3.81 13.74 3.28
CA PRO A 106 4.01 12.71 2.27
C PRO A 106 5.13 11.77 2.68
N THR A 107 4.84 10.48 2.77
CA THR A 107 5.78 9.49 3.31
C THR A 107 5.65 8.20 2.52
N PHE A 108 6.78 7.63 2.10
CA PHE A 108 6.82 6.27 1.58
C PHE A 108 7.07 5.31 2.73
N VAL A 109 6.10 4.44 3.01
CA VAL A 109 6.26 3.31 3.92
C VAL A 109 6.80 2.14 3.12
N THR A 110 7.85 1.48 3.58
CA THR A 110 8.61 0.48 2.83
C THR A 110 8.84 -0.78 3.66
N GLU A 111 9.31 -1.86 3.03
CA GLU A 111 9.72 -3.10 3.73
C GLU A 111 8.57 -3.80 4.46
N TYR A 112 7.48 -4.05 3.74
CA TYR A 112 6.33 -4.79 4.25
C TYR A 112 6.67 -6.27 4.49
N PRO A 113 6.00 -6.95 5.44
CA PRO A 113 6.06 -8.41 5.55
C PRO A 113 5.73 -9.09 4.22
N ALA A 114 6.61 -9.99 3.77
CA ALA A 114 6.45 -10.68 2.47
C ALA A 114 5.16 -11.50 2.38
N GLU A 115 4.70 -12.04 3.50
CA GLU A 115 3.45 -12.81 3.60
C GLU A 115 2.20 -12.00 3.20
N LEU A 116 2.24 -10.67 3.34
CA LEU A 116 1.16 -9.77 2.93
C LEU A 116 1.22 -9.40 1.44
N CYS A 117 2.30 -9.78 0.74
CA CYS A 117 2.66 -9.23 -0.56
C CYS A 117 2.83 -10.35 -1.61
N PRO A 118 1.73 -10.99 -2.04
CA PRO A 118 1.78 -12.24 -2.81
C PRO A 118 2.27 -12.10 -4.26
N LEU A 119 2.25 -10.88 -4.79
CA LEU A 119 2.69 -10.54 -6.15
C LEU A 119 4.04 -9.83 -6.16
N THR A 120 4.65 -9.65 -4.98
CA THR A 120 5.83 -8.81 -4.83
C THR A 120 7.08 -9.64 -4.68
N ARG A 121 8.13 -9.21 -5.38
CA ARG A 121 9.46 -9.79 -5.21
C ARG A 121 9.95 -9.61 -3.77
N ARG A 122 10.47 -10.68 -3.18
CA ARG A 122 11.11 -10.64 -1.85
C ARG A 122 12.42 -9.86 -1.90
N LYS A 123 12.75 -9.19 -0.79
CA LYS A 123 14.03 -8.47 -0.64
C LYS A 123 15.18 -9.49 -0.66
N PRO A 124 16.22 -9.31 -1.51
CA PRO A 124 17.30 -10.29 -1.66
C PRO A 124 18.04 -10.63 -0.37
N ASP A 125 18.29 -9.62 0.47
CA ASP A 125 19.08 -9.78 1.70
C ASP A 125 18.24 -10.20 2.92
N ASP A 126 16.92 -10.02 2.86
CA ASP A 126 15.98 -10.43 3.91
C ASP A 126 14.65 -10.90 3.28
N PRO A 127 14.52 -12.18 2.92
CA PRO A 127 13.33 -12.70 2.25
C PRO A 127 12.05 -12.66 3.08
N SER A 128 12.11 -12.30 4.37
CA SER A 128 10.91 -12.05 5.18
C SER A 128 10.20 -10.74 4.81
N LEU A 129 10.87 -9.89 4.03
CA LEU A 129 10.38 -8.58 3.60
C LEU A 129 10.14 -8.55 2.09
N ALA A 130 9.14 -7.79 1.67
CA ALA A 130 8.81 -7.53 0.29
C ALA A 130 9.44 -6.22 -0.21
N LEU A 131 9.83 -6.19 -1.49
CA LEU A 131 10.17 -4.98 -2.21
C LEU A 131 8.88 -4.24 -2.60
N ARG A 132 8.18 -3.73 -1.59
CA ARG A 132 6.93 -2.95 -1.68
C ARG A 132 7.08 -1.61 -0.97
N PHE A 133 6.37 -0.60 -1.47
CA PHE A 133 6.05 0.59 -0.71
C PHE A 133 4.56 0.94 -0.83
N GLU A 134 4.05 1.64 0.19
CA GLU A 134 2.82 2.41 0.08
C GLU A 134 3.14 3.88 0.35
N ALA A 135 2.54 4.76 -0.43
CA ALA A 135 2.65 6.20 -0.27
C ALA A 135 1.49 6.70 0.58
N TYR A 136 1.79 7.47 1.62
CA TYR A 136 0.80 8.04 2.54
C TYR A 136 0.88 9.55 2.56
N VAL A 137 -0.27 10.22 2.63
CA VAL A 137 -0.40 11.67 2.83
C VAL A 137 -1.66 11.94 3.67
N ALA A 138 -1.55 12.79 4.69
CA ALA A 138 -2.66 13.15 5.58
C ALA A 138 -3.38 11.92 6.20
N GLY A 139 -2.60 10.88 6.49
CA GLY A 139 -3.07 9.59 6.98
C GLY A 139 -3.96 8.80 6.02
N MET A 140 -3.86 9.08 4.72
CA MET A 140 -4.48 8.30 3.67
C MET A 140 -3.40 7.64 2.82
N GLU A 141 -3.53 6.35 2.57
CA GLU A 141 -2.80 5.66 1.50
C GLU A 141 -3.19 6.30 0.15
N ILE A 142 -2.24 6.74 -0.65
CA ILE A 142 -2.48 7.36 -1.96
C ILE A 142 -1.99 6.51 -3.12
N GLY A 143 -1.14 5.53 -2.84
CA GLY A 143 -0.64 4.60 -3.83
C GLY A 143 0.11 3.44 -3.20
N ASN A 144 0.21 2.37 -3.96
CA ASN A 144 0.88 1.12 -3.62
C ASN A 144 1.74 0.72 -4.80
N ALA A 145 2.98 0.33 -4.55
CA ALA A 145 3.93 -0.04 -5.60
C ALA A 145 4.86 -1.13 -5.13
N TYR A 146 5.35 -1.92 -6.08
CA TYR A 146 6.27 -3.01 -5.78
C TYR A 146 7.17 -3.34 -6.96
N THR A 147 8.32 -3.94 -6.65
CA THR A 147 9.08 -4.68 -7.66
C THR A 147 8.34 -6.00 -7.90
N GLU A 148 7.93 -6.21 -9.15
CA GLU A 148 7.09 -7.33 -9.55
C GLU A 148 7.77 -8.68 -9.31
N LEU A 149 7.00 -9.65 -8.81
CA LEU A 149 7.43 -11.04 -8.78
C LEU A 149 7.31 -11.63 -10.18
N ASN A 150 8.46 -11.81 -10.83
CA ASN A 150 8.53 -12.35 -12.19
C ASN A 150 9.04 -13.80 -12.26
N ASP A 151 9.22 -14.47 -11.12
CA ASP A 151 9.56 -15.90 -11.07
C ASP A 151 8.27 -16.74 -11.04
N PRO A 152 7.95 -17.48 -12.13
CA PRO A 152 6.71 -18.23 -12.23
C PRO A 152 6.59 -19.35 -11.19
N ALA A 153 7.71 -19.96 -10.78
CA ALA A 153 7.69 -21.04 -9.79
C ALA A 153 7.32 -20.49 -8.41
N ILE A 154 7.94 -19.38 -8.01
CA ILE A 154 7.63 -18.71 -6.73
C ILE A 154 6.21 -18.13 -6.75
N GLN A 155 5.76 -17.59 -7.89
CA GLN A 155 4.41 -17.06 -8.02
C GLN A 155 3.36 -18.16 -7.86
N ARG A 156 3.60 -19.34 -8.46
CA ARG A 156 2.73 -20.52 -8.31
C ARG A 156 2.67 -20.98 -6.86
N GLU A 157 3.81 -21.08 -6.17
CA GLU A 157 3.86 -21.43 -4.74
C GLU A 157 3.03 -20.46 -3.89
N THR A 158 3.17 -19.16 -4.17
CA THR A 158 2.43 -18.12 -3.45
C THR A 158 0.93 -18.23 -3.68
N PHE A 159 0.48 -18.42 -4.93
CA PHE A 159 -0.94 -18.62 -5.23
C PHE A 159 -1.49 -19.90 -4.61
N SER A 160 -0.74 -21.00 -4.62
CA SER A 160 -1.15 -22.24 -3.97
C SER A 160 -1.34 -22.07 -2.46
N ALA A 161 -0.46 -21.32 -1.80
CA ALA A 161 -0.60 -21.01 -0.39
C ALA A 161 -1.85 -20.17 -0.09
N GLN A 162 -2.17 -19.18 -0.94
CA GLN A 162 -3.37 -18.37 -0.78
C GLN A 162 -4.66 -19.18 -0.95
N VAL A 163 -4.72 -20.03 -1.97
CA VAL A 163 -5.89 -20.90 -2.23
C VAL A 163 -6.08 -21.92 -1.10
N ALA A 164 -5.00 -22.40 -0.49
CA ALA A 164 -5.07 -23.33 0.64
C ALA A 164 -5.47 -22.68 1.98
N GLY A 165 -5.20 -21.37 2.14
CA GLY A 165 -5.46 -20.63 3.38
C GLY A 165 -6.87 -20.05 3.51
N GLU A 166 -7.63 -19.96 2.41
CA GLU A 166 -8.99 -19.44 2.43
C GLU A 166 -10.02 -20.58 2.48
N GLY A 167 -11.04 -20.46 3.34
CA GLY A 167 -12.15 -21.41 3.40
C GLY A 167 -12.96 -21.46 2.10
N GLU A 168 -13.78 -22.51 1.94
CA GLU A 168 -14.58 -22.84 0.75
C GLU A 168 -15.44 -21.70 0.15
N GLU A 169 -15.65 -20.59 0.87
CA GLU A 169 -16.46 -19.44 0.42
C GLU A 169 -15.73 -18.48 -0.55
N THR A 170 -14.42 -18.63 -0.73
CA THR A 170 -13.65 -17.76 -1.64
C THR A 170 -13.36 -18.48 -2.96
N MET A 171 -13.98 -18.02 -4.04
CA MET A 171 -13.76 -18.54 -5.40
C MET A 171 -12.45 -18.04 -6.00
N ARG A 172 -11.34 -18.04 -5.25
CA ARG A 172 -10.02 -17.72 -5.82
C ARG A 172 -9.53 -18.94 -6.59
N VAL A 173 -9.69 -18.89 -7.91
CA VAL A 173 -9.16 -19.89 -8.83
C VAL A 173 -7.73 -19.51 -9.18
N MET A 174 -6.84 -20.51 -9.22
CA MET A 174 -5.49 -20.35 -9.74
C MET A 174 -5.53 -19.79 -11.16
N ASP A 175 -4.87 -18.66 -11.40
CA ASP A 175 -4.75 -18.07 -12.74
C ASP A 175 -3.60 -18.75 -13.51
N GLU A 176 -3.92 -19.88 -14.13
CA GLU A 176 -2.94 -20.64 -14.92
C GLU A 176 -2.48 -19.89 -16.19
N ASP A 177 -3.30 -18.97 -16.73
CA ASP A 177 -2.91 -18.19 -17.91
C ASP A 177 -1.86 -17.13 -17.53
N PHE A 178 -2.05 -16.45 -16.39
CA PHE A 178 -1.05 -15.54 -15.82
C PHE A 178 0.28 -16.26 -15.52
N LEU A 179 0.23 -17.43 -14.89
CA LEU A 179 1.45 -18.22 -14.62
C LEU A 179 2.14 -18.65 -15.93
N THR A 180 1.36 -19.09 -16.92
CA THR A 180 1.89 -19.45 -18.25
C THR A 180 2.55 -18.23 -18.91
N ALA A 181 1.96 -17.03 -18.79
CA ALA A 181 2.55 -15.80 -19.32
C ALA A 181 3.89 -15.46 -18.65
N LEU A 182 4.00 -15.64 -17.33
CA LEU A 182 5.28 -15.47 -16.61
C LEU A 182 6.34 -16.48 -17.06
N GLU A 183 5.95 -17.72 -17.39
CA GLU A 183 6.85 -18.77 -17.90
C GLU A 183 7.48 -18.42 -19.27
N TYR A 184 6.82 -17.61 -20.10
CA TYR A 184 7.41 -17.08 -21.33
C TYR A 184 8.52 -16.04 -21.08
N GLY A 185 8.55 -15.45 -19.88
CA GLY A 185 9.58 -14.53 -19.43
C GLY A 185 9.09 -13.09 -19.32
N MET A 186 8.81 -12.66 -18.09
CA MET A 186 8.59 -11.26 -17.76
C MET A 186 9.93 -10.59 -17.37
N PRO A 187 10.33 -9.46 -18.00
CA PRO A 187 11.51 -8.73 -17.57
C PRO A 187 11.32 -8.25 -16.12
N PRO A 188 12.41 -7.98 -15.37
CA PRO A 188 12.30 -7.27 -14.10
C PRO A 188 11.47 -6.00 -14.31
N ALA A 189 10.51 -5.72 -13.43
CA ALA A 189 9.63 -4.57 -13.59
C ALA A 189 9.21 -3.98 -12.24
N GLY A 190 8.89 -2.70 -12.25
CA GLY A 190 8.16 -2.03 -11.18
C GLY A 190 6.71 -1.84 -11.59
N GLY A 191 5.79 -2.13 -10.66
CA GLY A 191 4.37 -1.82 -10.79
C GLY A 191 3.96 -0.77 -9.78
N LEU A 192 3.03 0.09 -10.17
CA LEU A 192 2.50 1.18 -9.36
C LEU A 192 1.00 1.32 -9.59
N GLY A 193 0.25 1.39 -8.49
CA GLY A 193 -1.13 1.84 -8.44
C GLY A 193 -1.26 3.16 -7.68
N VAL A 194 -1.98 4.14 -8.24
CA VAL A 194 -2.26 5.43 -7.60
C VAL A 194 -3.77 5.69 -7.55
N GLY A 195 -4.25 6.07 -6.38
CA GLY A 195 -5.61 6.52 -6.14
C GLY A 195 -5.83 7.95 -6.63
N ILE A 196 -6.25 8.09 -7.90
CA ILE A 196 -6.51 9.41 -8.52
C ILE A 196 -7.52 10.25 -7.73
N ASP A 197 -8.57 9.65 -7.18
CA ASP A 197 -9.57 10.38 -6.39
C ASP A 197 -8.94 11.02 -5.14
N ARG A 198 -8.06 10.28 -4.43
CA ARG A 198 -7.34 10.78 -3.25
C ARG A 198 -6.31 11.86 -3.63
N LEU A 199 -5.64 11.71 -4.77
CA LEU A 199 -4.76 12.75 -5.31
C LEU A 199 -5.54 14.04 -5.57
N VAL A 200 -6.70 13.96 -6.25
CA VAL A 200 -7.54 15.14 -6.51
C VAL A 200 -8.00 15.76 -5.19
N MET A 201 -8.45 14.95 -4.22
CA MET A 201 -8.85 15.43 -2.89
C MET A 201 -7.77 16.27 -2.21
N LEU A 202 -6.52 15.81 -2.24
CA LEU A 202 -5.37 16.52 -1.67
C LEU A 202 -5.10 17.84 -2.39
N LEU A 203 -5.15 17.85 -3.73
CA LEU A 203 -4.89 19.05 -4.53
C LEU A 203 -6.00 20.10 -4.44
N THR A 204 -7.25 19.69 -4.22
CA THR A 204 -8.42 20.57 -4.14
C THR A 204 -8.87 20.89 -2.72
N ASN A 205 -8.20 20.36 -1.70
CA ASN A 205 -8.61 20.43 -0.30
C ASN A 205 -10.05 19.92 -0.07
N SER A 206 -10.41 18.83 -0.76
CA SER A 206 -11.71 18.17 -0.61
C SER A 206 -11.60 17.05 0.41
N THR A 207 -12.36 17.14 1.51
CA THR A 207 -12.25 16.21 2.64
C THR A 207 -13.09 14.94 2.46
N SER A 208 -14.01 14.95 1.50
CA SER A 208 -14.88 13.83 1.13
C SER A 208 -14.62 13.41 -0.32
N ILE A 209 -14.48 12.10 -0.56
CA ILE A 209 -14.35 11.55 -1.93
C ILE A 209 -15.55 11.89 -2.82
N ARG A 210 -16.71 12.15 -2.23
CA ARG A 210 -17.92 12.56 -2.96
C ARG A 210 -17.78 13.92 -3.62
N ASP A 211 -16.86 14.76 -3.15
CA ASP A 211 -16.65 16.11 -3.69
C ASP A 211 -15.76 16.08 -4.95
N VAL A 212 -15.09 14.96 -5.21
CA VAL A 212 -14.22 14.76 -6.39
C VAL A 212 -14.82 13.81 -7.42
N ILE A 213 -15.99 13.24 -7.14
CA ILE A 213 -16.75 12.36 -8.04
C ILE A 213 -18.04 13.08 -8.43
N LEU A 214 -18.27 13.30 -9.73
CA LEU A 214 -19.44 14.04 -10.22
C LEU A 214 -20.78 13.38 -9.82
N PHE A 215 -20.83 12.05 -9.81
CA PHE A 215 -22.02 11.27 -9.48
C PHE A 215 -21.67 10.16 -8.48
N PRO A 216 -21.49 10.48 -7.19
CA PRO A 216 -21.11 9.50 -6.20
C PRO A 216 -22.29 8.56 -5.88
N LEU A 217 -21.99 7.30 -5.56
CA LEU A 217 -23.00 6.33 -5.17
C LEU A 217 -23.78 6.84 -3.94
N GLN A 218 -25.09 6.95 -4.09
CA GLN A 218 -26.02 7.32 -3.01
C GLN A 218 -26.73 6.08 -2.50
N ARG A 219 -27.15 6.12 -1.23
CA ARG A 219 -28.08 5.11 -0.71
C ARG A 219 -29.41 5.25 -1.46
N PRO A 220 -30.00 4.17 -1.97
CA PRO A 220 -31.34 4.21 -2.53
C PRO A 220 -32.34 4.78 -1.51
N GLN A 221 -33.30 5.56 -1.99
CA GLN A 221 -34.44 5.94 -1.14
C GLN A 221 -35.21 4.67 -0.77
N ALA A 222 -35.63 4.56 0.50
CA ALA A 222 -36.55 3.50 0.89
C ALA A 222 -37.86 3.69 0.10
N SER A 223 -38.39 2.61 -0.47
CA SER A 223 -39.72 2.61 -1.05
C SER A 223 -40.74 3.00 0.02
N GLU A 224 -41.53 4.05 -0.23
CA GLU A 224 -42.69 4.43 0.60
C GLU A 224 -43.73 3.30 0.71
#